data_AF-A0A9X1NCD6-F1
#
_entry.id   AF-A0A9X1NCD6-F1
#
_cell.length_a   1.000
_cell.length_b   1.000
_cell.length_c   1.000
_cell.angle_alpha   90.00
_cell.angle_beta   90.00
_cell.angle_gamma   90.00
#
_symmetry.space_group_name_H-M   'P 1'
#
loop_
_entity.id
_entity.type
_entity.pdbx_description
1 polymer ?
#
loop_
_entity_poly.entity_id
_entity_poly.type
_entity_poly.pdbx_seq_one_letter_code
_entity_poly.pdbx_strand_id
1 'polypeptide(L)'
;MQRKVSALVADGDHKRLKSYLQELSRPAPRMPDHSKSQRVRVQDAVQRHMLLEAVKQAATAHESGVSQGKLRLGKVNGTVLQRLLFEEGLRRRAVSYPLFRLAWPMLSQRQRLMPLVRDRGLYCFYSAPLLDAIARLVHGRAAVEIAAGDGALTRLLKRRFVDITATDDYSWDSTVAFDPLVQRQEATAALRARKPEVVICSWPPPQNSFEAKVFTTASVQTYIVLTARAESEAGNWSAYRKQSAFTWGEDRKLSKLVLPPGSGQVLVFQRAT
;
A
#
# COMPACT_ATOMS: atom_id res chain seq x y z
N MET A 1 17.66 20.77 -10.92
CA MET A 1 16.83 19.54 -11.03
C MET A 1 15.79 19.47 -9.91
N GLN A 2 16.20 19.42 -8.64
CA GLN A 2 15.31 19.34 -7.46
C GLN A 2 14.21 20.41 -7.41
N ARG A 3 14.53 21.71 -7.60
CA ARG A 3 13.52 22.80 -7.69
C ARG A 3 12.48 22.60 -8.80
N LYS A 4 12.86 22.02 -9.94
CA LYS A 4 11.98 21.82 -11.10
C LYS A 4 11.03 20.64 -10.88
N VAL A 5 11.52 19.56 -10.25
CA VAL A 5 10.70 18.42 -9.81
C VAL A 5 9.71 18.85 -8.72
N SER A 6 10.18 19.57 -7.68
CA SER A 6 9.30 20.06 -6.60
C SER A 6 8.18 20.97 -7.11
N ALA A 7 8.46 21.83 -8.11
CA ALA A 7 7.44 22.66 -8.74
C ALA A 7 6.39 21.82 -9.50
N LEU A 8 6.81 20.80 -10.25
CA LEU A 8 5.92 19.92 -11.00
C LEU A 8 5.05 19.04 -10.09
N VAL A 9 5.57 18.60 -8.94
CA VAL A 9 4.77 17.87 -7.93
C VAL A 9 3.79 18.82 -7.23
N ALA A 10 4.20 20.04 -6.88
CA ALA A 10 3.36 21.02 -6.20
C ALA A 10 2.17 21.51 -7.06
N ASP A 11 2.36 21.57 -8.39
CA ASP A 11 1.34 21.98 -9.37
C ASP A 11 0.30 20.87 -9.65
N GLY A 12 0.49 19.66 -9.11
CA GLY A 12 -0.41 18.53 -9.33
C GLY A 12 -0.46 18.02 -10.78
N ASP A 13 0.37 18.56 -11.68
CA ASP A 13 0.38 18.22 -13.10
C ASP A 13 1.13 16.91 -13.34
N HIS A 14 0.43 15.80 -13.09
CA HIS A 14 0.93 14.45 -13.27
C HIS A 14 1.36 14.16 -14.72
N LYS A 15 0.78 14.86 -15.72
CA LYS A 15 1.17 14.69 -17.13
C LYS A 15 2.53 15.32 -17.39
N ARG A 16 2.76 16.55 -16.92
CA ARG A 16 4.08 17.20 -17.05
C ARG A 16 5.16 16.50 -16.24
N LEU A 17 4.86 16.03 -15.03
CA LEU A 17 5.80 15.23 -14.25
C LEU A 17 6.16 13.94 -14.97
N LYS A 18 5.16 13.23 -15.51
CA LYS A 18 5.39 12.00 -16.29
C LYS A 18 6.22 12.27 -17.54
N SER A 19 5.93 13.32 -18.31
CA SER A 19 6.71 13.69 -19.50
C SER A 19 8.15 14.06 -19.13
N TYR A 20 8.34 14.81 -18.04
CA TYR A 20 9.66 15.19 -17.54
C TYR A 20 10.47 13.96 -17.07
N LEU A 21 9.84 13.03 -16.36
CA LEU A 21 10.46 11.78 -15.96
C LEU A 21 10.76 10.87 -17.17
N GLN A 22 9.88 10.86 -18.17
CA GLN A 22 10.09 10.11 -19.41
C GLN A 22 11.26 10.68 -20.23
N GLU A 23 11.37 12.00 -20.35
CA GLU A 23 12.52 12.65 -21.01
C GLU A 23 13.84 12.33 -20.31
N LEU A 24 13.86 12.31 -18.98
CA LEU A 24 15.03 11.95 -18.18
C LEU A 24 15.33 10.43 -18.20
N SER A 25 14.31 9.60 -18.46
CA SER A 25 14.44 8.14 -18.54
C SER A 25 14.71 7.66 -19.97
N ARG A 26 14.71 8.55 -20.97
CA ARG A 26 15.05 8.17 -22.35
C ARG A 26 16.47 7.62 -22.36
N PRO A 27 16.67 6.35 -22.77
CA PRO A 27 18.01 5.84 -22.95
C PRO A 27 18.70 6.70 -24.01
N ALA A 28 19.91 7.18 -23.70
CA ALA A 28 20.74 7.82 -24.71
C ALA A 28 20.83 6.89 -25.95
N PRO A 29 20.80 7.43 -27.18
CA PRO A 29 20.84 6.63 -28.39
C PRO A 29 21.97 5.61 -28.31
N ARG A 30 21.65 4.34 -28.63
CA ARG A 30 22.63 3.24 -28.68
C ARG A 30 23.66 3.56 -29.76
N MET A 31 24.76 4.21 -29.38
CA MET A 31 25.97 4.19 -30.18
C MET A 31 26.73 2.89 -29.88
N PRO A 32 27.27 2.22 -30.91
CA PRO A 32 28.03 1.00 -30.75
C PRO A 32 29.41 1.36 -30.20
N ASP A 33 29.57 1.34 -28.88
CA ASP A 33 30.92 1.33 -28.31
C ASP A 33 30.97 0.62 -26.94
N HIS A 34 31.83 -0.38 -26.85
CA HIS A 34 32.10 -1.18 -25.66
C HIS A 34 32.93 -0.43 -24.60
N SER A 35 33.18 0.87 -24.79
CA SER A 35 34.09 1.67 -23.97
C SER A 35 33.42 2.70 -23.04
N LYS A 36 32.12 2.58 -22.69
CA LYS A 36 31.56 3.49 -21.66
C LYS A 36 32.34 3.34 -20.35
N SER A 37 33.19 4.33 -20.08
CA SER A 37 34.03 4.39 -18.88
C SER A 37 33.15 4.21 -17.64
N GLN A 38 33.65 3.45 -16.68
CA GLN A 38 32.96 3.17 -15.41
C GLN A 38 32.41 4.44 -14.76
N ARG A 39 33.06 5.60 -14.98
CA ARG A 39 32.61 6.92 -14.51
C ARG A 39 31.28 7.37 -15.13
N VAL A 40 31.04 7.12 -16.42
CA VAL A 40 29.78 7.50 -17.09
C VAL A 40 28.62 6.65 -16.56
N ARG A 41 28.86 5.35 -16.32
CA ARG A 41 27.85 4.46 -15.72
C ARG A 41 27.53 4.86 -14.27
N VAL A 42 28.55 5.23 -13.50
CA VAL A 42 28.38 5.72 -12.13
C VAL A 42 27.64 7.07 -12.11
N GLN A 43 27.95 7.98 -13.03
CA GLN A 43 27.24 9.27 -13.15
C GLN A 43 25.75 9.07 -13.50
N ASP A 44 25.43 8.20 -14.46
CA ASP A 44 24.04 7.88 -14.81
C ASP A 44 23.29 7.27 -13.61
N ALA A 45 23.93 6.37 -12.86
CA ALA A 45 23.36 5.77 -11.65
C ALA A 45 23.13 6.81 -10.54
N VAL A 46 24.11 7.69 -10.30
CA VAL A 46 24.01 8.76 -9.31
C VAL A 46 22.92 9.77 -9.69
N GLN A 47 22.80 10.15 -10.96
CA GLN A 47 21.73 11.03 -11.43
C GLN A 47 20.34 10.42 -11.25
N ARG A 48 20.17 9.12 -11.53
CA ARG A 48 18.90 8.40 -11.29
C ARG A 48 18.56 8.32 -9.81
N HIS A 49 19.56 8.03 -8.97
CA HIS A 49 19.37 7.99 -7.52
C HIS A 49 18.98 9.38 -6.97
N MET A 50 19.67 10.44 -7.39
CA MET A 50 19.34 11.82 -7.03
C MET A 50 17.96 12.25 -7.53
N LEU A 51 17.54 11.82 -8.73
CA LEU A 51 16.20 12.08 -9.25
C LEU A 51 15.14 11.38 -8.41
N LEU A 52 15.35 10.11 -8.10
CA LEU A 52 14.43 9.31 -7.29
C LEU A 52 14.28 9.91 -5.88
N GLU A 53 15.38 10.33 -5.26
CA GLU A 53 15.37 11.04 -3.99
C GLU A 53 14.69 12.41 -4.10
N ALA A 54 14.90 13.16 -5.18
CA ALA A 54 14.21 14.43 -5.41
C ALA A 54 12.69 14.26 -5.60
N VAL A 55 12.25 13.20 -6.29
CA VAL A 55 10.84 12.86 -6.46
C VAL A 55 10.23 12.42 -5.13
N LYS A 56 10.90 11.56 -4.36
CA LYS A 56 10.48 11.16 -3.01
C LYS A 56 10.34 12.38 -2.11
N GLN A 57 11.35 13.24 -2.05
CA GLN A 57 11.31 14.46 -1.24
C GLN A 57 10.21 15.42 -1.67
N ALA A 58 9.97 15.57 -2.97
CA ALA A 58 8.88 16.40 -3.48
C ALA A 58 7.50 15.81 -3.14
N ALA A 59 7.32 14.50 -3.27
CA ALA A 59 6.09 13.81 -2.88
C ALA A 59 5.84 13.91 -1.36
N THR A 60 6.87 13.66 -0.55
CA THR A 60 6.82 13.82 0.90
C THR A 60 6.48 15.26 1.29
N ALA A 61 7.11 16.26 0.67
CA ALA A 61 6.85 17.67 0.97
C ALA A 61 5.42 18.10 0.59
N HIS A 62 4.91 17.60 -0.53
CA HIS A 62 3.53 17.86 -0.97
C HIS A 62 2.50 17.21 -0.03
N GLU A 63 2.73 15.96 0.39
CA GLU A 63 1.84 15.24 1.30
C GLU A 63 1.90 15.77 2.73
N SER A 64 3.08 16.18 3.20
CA SER A 64 3.30 16.58 4.59
C SER A 64 3.17 18.08 4.85
N GLY A 65 3.12 18.90 3.80
CA GLY A 65 3.14 20.37 3.87
C GLY A 65 4.44 20.95 4.42
N VAL A 66 5.56 20.20 4.41
CA VAL A 66 6.86 20.62 4.96
C VAL A 66 7.87 20.66 3.82
N SER A 67 8.35 21.85 3.47
CA SER A 67 9.26 22.07 2.34
C SER A 67 10.74 21.84 2.66
N GLN A 68 11.15 21.85 3.94
CA GLN A 68 12.54 21.57 4.39
C GLN A 68 12.60 20.93 5.80
N GLY A 69 13.56 20.02 6.01
CA GLY A 69 13.89 19.42 7.32
C GLY A 69 13.47 17.95 7.51
N LYS A 70 13.98 17.30 8.58
CA LYS A 70 13.56 15.93 8.96
C LYS A 70 12.10 15.97 9.41
N LEU A 71 11.24 15.20 8.75
CA LEU A 71 9.84 15.11 9.14
C LEU A 71 9.76 14.55 10.57
N ARG A 72 9.12 15.30 11.47
CA ARG A 72 8.93 14.91 12.87
C ARG A 72 7.56 15.36 13.35
N LEU A 73 6.98 14.55 14.23
CA LEU A 73 5.81 14.91 15.02
C LEU A 73 6.27 15.57 16.32
N GLY A 74 5.53 16.58 16.78
CA GLY A 74 5.68 17.10 18.13
C GLY A 74 5.29 16.05 19.17
N LYS A 75 5.85 16.14 20.39
CA LYS A 75 5.68 15.12 21.44
C LYS A 75 4.21 14.79 21.73
N VAL A 76 3.33 15.79 21.78
CA VAL A 76 1.89 15.60 22.03
C VAL A 76 1.22 14.85 20.87
N ASN A 77 1.32 15.36 19.63
CA ASN A 77 0.75 14.70 18.45
C ASN A 77 1.29 13.26 18.30
N GLY A 78 2.61 13.08 18.49
CA GLY A 78 3.25 11.77 18.44
C GLY A 78 2.71 10.81 19.50
N THR A 79 2.54 11.26 20.74
CA THR A 79 2.01 10.43 21.83
C THR A 79 0.54 10.03 21.59
N VAL A 80 -0.29 10.97 21.13
CA VAL A 80 -1.69 10.69 20.81
C VAL A 80 -1.78 9.69 19.64
N LEU A 81 -1.03 9.92 18.57
CA LEU A 81 -0.98 9.02 17.41
C LEU A 81 -0.45 7.63 17.79
N GLN A 82 0.60 7.55 18.60
CA GLN A 82 1.15 6.31 19.11
C GLN A 82 0.08 5.50 19.84
N ARG A 83 -0.60 6.11 20.82
CA ARG A 83 -1.65 5.45 21.59
C ARG A 83 -2.87 5.09 20.74
N LEU A 84 -3.20 5.91 19.75
CA LEU A 84 -4.38 5.72 18.92
C LEU A 84 -4.22 4.64 17.86
N LEU A 85 -3.02 4.51 17.26
CA LEU A 85 -2.80 3.74 16.03
C LEU A 85 -1.87 2.54 16.19
N PHE A 86 -1.12 2.46 17.29
CA PHE A 86 -0.10 1.44 17.48
C PHE A 86 -0.22 0.74 18.84
N GLU A 87 0.17 -0.53 18.90
CA GLU A 87 0.28 -1.31 20.15
C GLU A 87 1.62 -0.99 20.81
N GLU A 88 2.70 -1.17 20.05
CA GLU A 88 4.07 -0.93 20.46
C GLU A 88 4.89 -0.60 19.20
N GLY A 89 5.79 0.38 19.28
CA GLY A 89 6.55 0.84 18.11
C GLY A 89 5.63 1.15 16.93
N LEU A 90 5.88 0.53 15.78
CA LEU A 90 5.04 0.65 14.57
C LEU A 90 4.08 -0.53 14.35
N ARG A 91 3.90 -1.40 15.36
CA ARG A 91 2.97 -2.51 15.30
C ARG A 91 1.53 -1.98 15.34
N ARG A 92 0.82 -2.07 14.22
CA ARG A 92 -0.55 -1.54 14.07
C ARG A 92 -1.52 -2.20 15.05
N ARG A 93 -2.41 -1.39 15.64
CA ARG A 93 -3.52 -1.88 16.49
C ARG A 93 -4.84 -1.86 15.72
N ALA A 94 -5.83 -2.61 16.22
CA ALA A 94 -7.23 -2.35 15.86
C ALA A 94 -7.63 -0.98 16.43
N VAL A 95 -7.88 -0.01 15.54
CA VAL A 95 -8.14 1.37 15.94
C VAL A 95 -9.59 1.52 16.41
N SER A 96 -9.78 2.05 17.61
CA SER A 96 -11.12 2.40 18.09
C SER A 96 -11.68 3.55 17.24
N TYR A 97 -12.71 3.27 16.45
CA TYR A 97 -13.29 4.23 15.52
C TYR A 97 -13.90 5.47 16.22
N PRO A 98 -14.65 5.33 17.34
CA PRO A 98 -15.14 6.50 18.08
C PRO A 98 -14.00 7.38 18.60
N LEU A 99 -12.97 6.77 19.19
CA LEU A 99 -11.82 7.51 19.73
C LEU A 99 -11.04 8.21 18.59
N PHE A 100 -10.87 7.52 17.47
CA PHE A 100 -10.25 8.10 16.29
C PHE A 100 -11.03 9.32 15.78
N ARG A 101 -12.36 9.21 15.66
CA ARG A 101 -13.20 10.34 15.20
C ARG A 101 -13.13 11.55 16.13
N LEU A 102 -12.96 11.34 17.42
CA LEU A 102 -12.83 12.43 18.40
C LEU A 102 -11.42 13.06 18.34
N ALA A 103 -10.37 12.24 18.37
CA ALA A 103 -9.00 12.73 18.47
C ALA A 103 -8.45 13.25 17.13
N TRP A 104 -8.81 12.63 16.01
CA TRP A 104 -8.20 12.91 14.70
C TRP A 104 -8.34 14.37 14.23
N PRO A 105 -9.52 15.03 14.34
CA PRO A 105 -9.67 16.43 13.95
C PRO A 105 -8.81 17.38 14.78
N MET A 106 -8.52 17.03 16.04
CA MET A 106 -7.73 17.84 16.98
C MET A 106 -6.22 17.75 16.70
N LEU A 107 -5.76 16.79 15.89
CA LEU A 107 -4.36 16.63 15.55
C LEU A 107 -3.97 17.61 14.43
N SER A 108 -3.21 18.65 14.80
CA SER A 108 -2.71 19.67 13.88
C SER A 108 -1.68 19.12 12.89
N GLN A 109 -0.96 18.04 13.26
CA GLN A 109 0.11 17.46 12.44
C GLN A 109 -0.29 16.14 11.76
N ARG A 110 -1.59 15.85 11.66
CA ARG A 110 -2.12 14.58 11.11
C ARG A 110 -1.63 14.24 9.70
N GLN A 111 -1.42 15.24 8.85
CA GLN A 111 -0.93 15.07 7.46
C GLN A 111 0.49 14.49 7.40
N ARG A 112 1.28 14.65 8.47
CA ARG A 112 2.66 14.15 8.54
C ARG A 112 2.75 12.66 8.88
N LEU A 113 1.66 12.04 9.33
CA LEU A 113 1.67 10.65 9.77
C LEU A 113 2.03 9.70 8.63
N MET A 114 1.24 9.73 7.54
CA MET A 114 1.39 8.75 6.46
C MET A 114 2.78 8.79 5.81
N PRO A 115 3.36 9.97 5.50
CA PRO A 115 4.73 10.03 4.98
C PRO A 115 5.78 9.43 5.92
N LEU A 116 5.62 9.50 7.24
CA LEU A 116 6.58 8.92 8.20
C LEU A 116 6.57 7.41 8.22
N VAL A 117 5.41 6.80 8.03
CA VAL A 117 5.21 5.36 8.23
C VAL A 117 5.23 4.61 6.90
N ARG A 118 5.07 5.30 5.77
CA ARG A 118 5.11 4.70 4.43
C ARG A 118 6.46 4.07 4.12
N ASP A 119 7.56 4.69 4.53
CA ASP A 119 8.93 4.15 4.42
C ASP A 119 9.15 2.91 5.30
N ARG A 120 8.14 2.47 6.06
CA ARG A 120 8.13 1.23 6.85
C ARG A 120 7.07 0.24 6.36
N GLY A 121 6.50 0.47 5.18
CA GLY A 121 5.47 -0.38 4.57
C GLY A 121 4.05 -0.17 5.13
N LEU A 122 3.80 0.92 5.87
CA LEU A 122 2.47 1.21 6.41
C LEU A 122 1.72 2.19 5.52
N TYR A 123 0.68 1.69 4.87
CA TYR A 123 -0.12 2.48 3.93
C TYR A 123 -1.53 2.79 4.42
N CYS A 124 -2.02 2.04 5.41
CA CYS A 124 -3.30 2.30 6.06
C CYS A 124 -3.35 1.71 7.48
N PHE A 125 -4.36 2.14 8.23
CA PHE A 125 -4.75 1.59 9.53
C PHE A 125 -6.17 1.02 9.44
N TYR A 126 -6.41 -0.01 10.25
CA TYR A 126 -7.68 -0.72 10.28
C TYR A 126 -8.47 -0.30 11.51
N SER A 127 -9.65 0.27 11.30
CA SER A 127 -10.59 0.48 12.39
C SER A 127 -11.15 -0.86 12.87
N ALA A 128 -11.51 -0.96 14.15
CA ALA A 128 -12.16 -2.16 14.69
C ALA A 128 -13.42 -2.55 13.90
N PRO A 129 -14.33 -1.61 13.55
CA PRO A 129 -15.50 -1.96 12.72
C PRO A 129 -15.16 -2.47 11.31
N LEU A 130 -14.06 -2.00 10.70
CA LEU A 130 -13.59 -2.54 9.41
C LEU A 130 -13.24 -4.02 9.57
N LEU A 131 -12.45 -4.34 10.59
CA LEU A 131 -12.02 -5.70 10.88
C LEU A 131 -13.21 -6.61 11.21
N ASP A 132 -14.19 -6.12 11.96
CA ASP A 132 -15.43 -6.87 12.28
C ASP A 132 -16.26 -7.12 11.02
N ALA A 133 -16.30 -6.17 10.09
CA ALA A 133 -17.04 -6.32 8.84
C ALA A 133 -16.32 -7.26 7.86
N ILE A 134 -14.99 -7.19 7.76
CA ILE A 134 -14.20 -8.16 6.99
C ILE A 134 -14.35 -9.57 7.59
N ALA A 135 -14.30 -9.72 8.92
CA ALA A 135 -14.51 -11.00 9.58
C ALA A 135 -15.87 -11.62 9.23
N ARG A 136 -16.93 -10.80 9.16
CA ARG A 136 -18.25 -11.24 8.70
C ARG A 136 -18.27 -11.63 7.22
N LEU A 137 -17.56 -10.91 6.37
CA LEU A 137 -17.42 -11.30 4.96
C LEU A 137 -16.69 -12.64 4.83
N VAL A 138 -15.65 -12.90 5.63
CA VAL A 138 -14.91 -14.18 5.55
C VAL A 138 -15.69 -15.35 6.17
N HIS A 139 -16.50 -15.08 7.20
CA HIS A 139 -17.11 -16.03 8.12
C HIS A 139 -17.29 -17.48 7.61
N GLY A 140 -16.60 -18.41 8.28
CA GLY A 140 -16.70 -19.86 8.02
C GLY A 140 -15.96 -20.36 6.79
N ARG A 141 -15.31 -19.48 6.00
CA ARG A 141 -14.64 -19.84 4.74
C ARG A 141 -13.13 -19.74 4.88
N ALA A 142 -12.43 -20.65 4.22
CA ALA A 142 -10.97 -20.68 4.23
C ALA A 142 -10.42 -19.42 3.53
N ALA A 143 -9.60 -18.65 4.24
CA ALA A 143 -9.05 -17.40 3.72
C ALA A 143 -7.52 -17.37 3.63
N VAL A 144 -7.02 -16.61 2.65
CA VAL A 144 -5.60 -16.25 2.56
C VAL A 144 -5.46 -14.75 2.39
N GLU A 145 -4.51 -14.15 3.11
CA GLU A 145 -3.99 -12.82 2.81
C GLU A 145 -2.76 -12.98 1.92
N ILE A 146 -2.80 -12.42 0.71
CA ILE A 146 -1.66 -12.36 -0.21
C ILE A 146 -1.01 -10.98 -0.14
N ALA A 147 0.31 -10.93 -0.30
CA ALA A 147 1.12 -9.72 -0.11
C ALA A 147 0.83 -9.08 1.27
N ALA A 148 0.90 -9.91 2.32
CA ALA A 148 0.47 -9.55 3.66
C ALA A 148 1.37 -8.49 4.35
N GLY A 149 2.56 -8.21 3.80
CA GLY A 149 3.52 -7.29 4.40
C GLY A 149 3.84 -7.71 5.85
N ASP A 150 3.73 -6.79 6.80
CA ASP A 150 3.99 -7.06 8.23
C ASP A 150 3.01 -8.07 8.89
N GLY A 151 1.97 -8.53 8.19
CA GLY A 151 0.97 -9.46 8.70
C GLY A 151 -0.05 -8.86 9.67
N ALA A 152 -0.08 -7.54 9.83
CA ALA A 152 -0.95 -6.90 10.82
C ALA A 152 -2.45 -7.15 10.57
N LEU A 153 -2.90 -7.17 9.32
CA LEU A 153 -4.31 -7.43 9.01
C LEU A 153 -4.70 -8.86 9.42
N THR A 154 -3.98 -9.88 8.94
CA THR A 154 -4.15 -11.28 9.38
C THR A 154 -4.12 -11.41 10.89
N ARG A 155 -3.14 -10.80 11.59
CA ARG A 155 -3.08 -10.84 13.06
C ARG A 155 -4.35 -10.31 13.71
N LEU A 156 -4.83 -9.16 13.25
CA LEU A 156 -5.99 -8.48 13.82
C LEU A 156 -7.31 -9.20 13.48
N LEU A 157 -7.37 -9.92 12.35
CA LEU A 157 -8.47 -10.80 11.96
C LEU A 157 -8.45 -12.13 12.73
N LYS A 158 -7.28 -12.72 13.00
CA LYS A 158 -7.16 -13.92 13.84
C LYS A 158 -7.67 -13.69 15.26
N ARG A 159 -7.47 -12.49 15.82
CA ARG A 159 -8.08 -12.08 17.11
C ARG A 159 -9.63 -12.01 17.08
N ARG A 160 -10.23 -12.10 15.88
CA ARG A 160 -11.68 -12.19 15.64
C ARG A 160 -12.09 -13.59 15.16
N PHE A 161 -11.25 -14.60 15.42
CA PHE A 161 -11.49 -16.00 15.08
C PHE A 161 -11.69 -16.25 13.57
N VAL A 162 -11.11 -15.40 12.73
CA VAL A 162 -11.09 -15.64 11.29
C VAL A 162 -10.00 -16.67 10.97
N ASP A 163 -10.37 -17.73 10.26
CA ASP A 163 -9.41 -18.68 9.69
C ASP A 163 -8.75 -18.09 8.45
N ILE A 164 -7.61 -17.44 8.66
CA ILE A 164 -6.85 -16.77 7.60
C ILE A 164 -5.35 -17.03 7.75
N THR A 165 -4.70 -17.29 6.63
CA THR A 165 -3.24 -17.40 6.56
C THR A 165 -2.61 -16.22 5.83
N ALA A 166 -1.60 -15.58 6.42
CA ALA A 166 -0.80 -14.55 5.76
C ALA A 166 0.31 -15.17 4.91
N THR A 167 0.45 -14.67 3.68
CA THR A 167 1.51 -15.05 2.75
C THR A 167 2.13 -13.82 2.11
N ASP A 168 3.46 -13.84 2.00
CA ASP A 168 4.25 -12.77 1.37
C ASP A 168 5.55 -13.34 0.79
N ASP A 169 6.10 -12.73 -0.25
CA ASP A 169 7.34 -13.19 -0.90
C ASP A 169 8.63 -12.71 -0.21
N TYR A 170 8.49 -11.78 0.73
CA TYR A 170 9.56 -11.11 1.47
C TYR A 170 10.45 -10.21 0.60
N SER A 171 9.95 -9.77 -0.56
CA SER A 171 10.69 -8.87 -1.45
C SER A 171 10.97 -7.49 -0.82
N TRP A 172 10.36 -7.18 0.33
CA TRP A 172 10.50 -5.92 1.08
C TRP A 172 11.14 -6.10 2.48
N ASP A 173 11.88 -7.18 2.71
CA ASP A 173 12.53 -7.50 4.01
C ASP A 173 13.43 -6.39 4.60
N SER A 174 14.08 -5.60 3.75
CA SER A 174 14.89 -4.44 4.15
C SER A 174 14.07 -3.30 4.80
N THR A 175 12.75 -3.30 4.58
CA THR A 175 11.85 -2.19 4.93
C THR A 175 10.74 -2.61 5.88
N VAL A 176 10.26 -3.85 5.75
CA VAL A 176 9.14 -4.42 6.50
C VAL A 176 9.65 -5.44 7.51
N ALA A 177 9.22 -5.28 8.77
CA ALA A 177 9.42 -6.29 9.80
C ALA A 177 8.25 -7.30 9.77
N PHE A 178 8.49 -8.46 9.17
CA PHE A 178 7.49 -9.53 9.05
C PHE A 178 7.17 -10.15 10.42
N ASP A 179 5.89 -10.23 10.78
CA ASP A 179 5.44 -11.02 11.94
C ASP A 179 5.69 -12.52 11.66
N PRO A 180 6.15 -13.32 12.63
CA PRO A 180 6.40 -14.76 12.43
C PRO A 180 5.20 -15.57 11.92
N LEU A 181 3.97 -15.04 12.05
CA LEU A 181 2.78 -15.64 11.47
C LEU A 181 2.72 -15.58 9.94
N VAL A 182 3.51 -14.69 9.31
CA VAL A 182 3.54 -14.52 7.86
C VAL A 182 4.39 -15.62 7.26
N GLN A 183 3.82 -16.35 6.31
CA GLN A 183 4.55 -17.41 5.64
C GLN A 183 5.24 -16.85 4.40
N ARG A 184 6.54 -17.13 4.27
CA ARG A 184 7.29 -16.80 3.07
C ARG A 184 6.80 -17.67 1.90
N GLN A 185 5.89 -17.13 1.12
CA GLN A 185 5.23 -17.83 0.03
C GLN A 185 4.69 -16.82 -1.00
N GLU A 186 5.05 -17.03 -2.25
CA GLU A 186 4.52 -16.30 -3.40
C GLU A 186 3.00 -16.41 -3.50
N ALA A 187 2.32 -15.31 -3.82
CA ALA A 187 0.86 -15.24 -3.89
C ALA A 187 0.24 -16.32 -4.79
N THR A 188 0.81 -16.56 -5.98
CA THR A 188 0.31 -17.60 -6.90
C THR A 188 0.50 -19.01 -6.33
N ALA A 189 1.58 -19.26 -5.60
CA ALA A 189 1.82 -20.53 -4.94
C ALA A 189 0.85 -20.75 -3.77
N ALA A 190 0.57 -19.69 -3.00
CA ALA A 190 -0.42 -19.71 -1.91
C ALA A 190 -1.82 -20.07 -2.42
N LEU A 191 -2.28 -19.42 -3.50
CA LEU A 191 -3.58 -19.69 -4.13
C LEU A 191 -3.70 -21.16 -4.55
N ARG A 192 -2.65 -21.71 -5.19
CA ARG A 192 -2.63 -23.10 -5.65
C ARG A 192 -2.62 -24.10 -4.51
N ALA A 193 -1.79 -23.88 -3.49
CA ALA A 193 -1.60 -24.82 -2.39
C ALA A 193 -2.80 -24.84 -1.43
N ARG A 194 -3.38 -23.66 -1.15
CA ARG A 194 -4.41 -23.50 -0.13
C ARG A 194 -5.83 -23.59 -0.66
N LYS A 195 -6.02 -23.39 -1.97
CA LYS A 195 -7.34 -23.34 -2.62
C LYS A 195 -8.36 -22.54 -1.80
N PRO A 196 -8.05 -21.29 -1.43
CA PRO A 196 -8.90 -20.50 -0.56
C PRO A 196 -10.22 -20.16 -1.24
N GLU A 197 -11.27 -20.00 -0.44
CA GLU A 197 -12.56 -19.46 -0.87
C GLU A 197 -12.56 -17.93 -0.81
N VAL A 198 -11.81 -17.35 0.13
CA VAL A 198 -11.68 -15.89 0.29
C VAL A 198 -10.22 -15.48 0.16
N VAL A 199 -9.94 -14.50 -0.68
CA VAL A 199 -8.63 -13.87 -0.77
C VAL A 199 -8.74 -12.46 -0.27
N ILE A 200 -7.77 -12.03 0.53
CA ILE A 200 -7.64 -10.65 1.00
C ILE A 200 -6.30 -10.11 0.53
N CYS A 201 -6.25 -8.86 0.07
CA CYS A 201 -5.00 -8.16 -0.17
C CYS A 201 -5.11 -6.72 0.33
N SER A 202 -4.16 -6.28 1.14
CA SER A 202 -4.15 -4.93 1.68
C SER A 202 -2.99 -4.13 1.11
N TRP A 203 -3.35 -3.15 0.28
CA TRP A 203 -2.42 -2.25 -0.41
C TRP A 203 -1.48 -2.98 -1.40
N PRO A 204 -2.03 -3.76 -2.35
CA PRO A 204 -1.22 -4.42 -3.37
C PRO A 204 -0.37 -3.40 -4.14
N PRO A 205 0.89 -3.74 -4.50
CA PRO A 205 1.70 -2.91 -5.38
C PRO A 205 0.98 -2.61 -6.70
N PRO A 206 1.10 -1.39 -7.25
CA PRO A 206 0.44 -1.03 -8.49
C PRO A 206 0.92 -1.91 -9.64
N GLN A 207 -0.01 -2.35 -10.50
CA GLN A 207 0.29 -3.18 -11.68
C GLN A 207 1.03 -4.50 -11.38
N ASN A 208 0.89 -5.04 -10.16
CA ASN A 208 1.45 -6.34 -9.83
C ASN A 208 0.90 -7.44 -10.75
N SER A 209 1.65 -8.53 -10.92
CA SER A 209 1.26 -9.65 -11.78
C SER A 209 0.36 -10.69 -11.09
N PHE A 210 0.34 -10.73 -9.76
CA PHE A 210 -0.28 -11.81 -9.00
C PHE A 210 -1.80 -11.68 -8.87
N GLU A 211 -2.36 -10.47 -8.83
CA GLU A 211 -3.81 -10.29 -8.64
C GLU A 211 -4.63 -10.88 -9.79
N ALA A 212 -4.08 -10.91 -11.01
CA ALA A 212 -4.72 -11.58 -12.14
C ALA A 212 -4.94 -13.10 -11.89
N LYS A 213 -4.11 -13.73 -11.05
CA LYS A 213 -4.25 -15.14 -10.67
C LYS A 213 -5.41 -15.38 -9.71
N VAL A 214 -5.81 -14.38 -8.91
CA VAL A 214 -6.99 -14.48 -8.05
C VAL A 214 -8.24 -14.76 -8.89
N PHE A 215 -8.44 -13.99 -9.96
CA PHE A 215 -9.63 -14.11 -10.82
C PHE A 215 -9.71 -15.42 -11.62
N THR A 216 -8.58 -16.10 -11.80
CA THR A 216 -8.50 -17.38 -12.54
C THR A 216 -8.44 -18.60 -11.62
N THR A 217 -8.31 -18.41 -10.30
CA THR A 217 -8.26 -19.52 -9.34
C THR A 217 -9.67 -20.00 -9.02
N ALA A 218 -10.01 -21.24 -9.38
CA ALA A 218 -11.38 -21.77 -9.31
C ALA A 218 -12.00 -21.75 -7.90
N SER A 219 -11.22 -22.01 -6.86
CA SER A 219 -11.73 -22.07 -5.48
C SER A 219 -12.19 -20.71 -4.96
N VAL A 220 -11.60 -19.61 -5.44
CA VAL A 220 -11.83 -18.27 -4.91
C VAL A 220 -13.26 -17.83 -5.24
N GLN A 221 -14.07 -17.57 -4.23
CA GLN A 221 -15.44 -17.05 -4.38
C GLN A 221 -15.50 -15.55 -4.09
N THR A 222 -14.69 -15.07 -3.16
CA THR A 222 -14.63 -13.66 -2.78
C THR A 222 -13.20 -13.16 -2.82
N TYR A 223 -12.99 -12.00 -3.44
CA TYR A 223 -11.74 -11.25 -3.31
C TYR A 223 -12.00 -9.88 -2.68
N ILE A 224 -11.35 -9.61 -1.55
CA ILE A 224 -11.44 -8.35 -0.81
C ILE A 224 -10.11 -7.62 -0.97
N VAL A 225 -10.12 -6.44 -1.56
CA VAL A 225 -8.90 -5.63 -1.70
C VAL A 225 -9.07 -4.28 -1.03
N LEU A 226 -8.17 -3.96 -0.10
CA LEU A 226 -8.03 -2.62 0.46
C LEU A 226 -7.00 -1.92 -0.41
N THR A 227 -7.37 -0.83 -1.06
CA THR A 227 -6.50 -0.14 -2.02
C THR A 227 -6.64 1.38 -1.91
N ALA A 228 -5.75 2.11 -2.56
CA ALA A 228 -5.85 3.54 -2.72
C ALA A 228 -7.01 3.92 -3.65
N ARG A 229 -7.56 5.13 -3.49
CA ARG A 229 -8.52 5.70 -4.44
C ARG A 229 -7.86 6.05 -5.78
N ALA A 230 -6.62 6.52 -5.74
CA ALA A 230 -5.85 6.79 -6.93
C ALA A 230 -5.32 5.47 -7.53
N GLU A 231 -5.73 5.16 -8.76
CA GLU A 231 -5.41 3.87 -9.39
C GLU A 231 -3.91 3.64 -9.61
N SER A 232 -3.14 4.72 -9.70
CA SER A 232 -1.69 4.68 -9.84
C SER A 232 -0.96 4.27 -8.57
N GLU A 233 -1.61 4.31 -7.40
CA GLU A 233 -0.95 4.08 -6.12
C GLU A 233 -0.98 2.63 -5.65
N ALA A 234 -2.05 1.88 -5.94
CA ALA A 234 -2.19 0.50 -5.51
C ALA A 234 -3.16 -0.32 -6.38
N GLY A 235 -2.85 -1.60 -6.52
CA GLY A 235 -3.66 -2.59 -7.20
C GLY A 235 -3.41 -2.75 -8.70
N ASN A 236 -3.95 -3.85 -9.24
CA ASN A 236 -3.94 -4.15 -10.66
C ASN A 236 -5.29 -3.82 -11.31
N TRP A 237 -5.55 -2.53 -11.50
CA TRP A 237 -6.75 -2.02 -12.15
C TRP A 237 -6.99 -2.56 -13.57
N SER A 238 -5.91 -2.94 -14.29
CA SER A 238 -6.05 -3.61 -15.57
C SER A 238 -6.70 -4.98 -15.42
N ALA A 239 -6.25 -5.79 -14.46
CA ALA A 239 -6.83 -7.09 -14.16
C ALA A 239 -8.27 -6.95 -13.63
N TYR A 240 -8.53 -5.99 -12.74
CA TYR A 240 -9.86 -5.75 -12.17
C TYR A 240 -10.93 -5.48 -13.23
N ARG A 241 -10.56 -4.74 -14.28
CA ARG A 241 -11.48 -4.39 -15.39
C ARG A 241 -11.57 -5.45 -16.48
N LYS A 242 -10.48 -6.19 -16.74
CA LYS A 242 -10.43 -7.20 -17.81
C LYS A 242 -11.07 -8.53 -17.41
N GLN A 243 -11.11 -8.84 -16.13
CA GLN A 243 -11.74 -10.06 -15.64
C GLN A 243 -13.27 -10.00 -15.87
N SER A 244 -13.87 -11.14 -16.17
CA SER A 244 -15.32 -11.30 -16.36
C SER A 244 -15.96 -12.32 -15.40
N ALA A 245 -15.15 -13.01 -14.59
CA ALA A 245 -15.61 -14.07 -13.70
C ALA A 245 -16.21 -13.56 -12.39
N PHE A 246 -16.03 -12.27 -12.06
CA PHE A 246 -16.48 -11.66 -10.83
C PHE A 246 -17.29 -10.39 -11.10
N THR A 247 -18.40 -10.25 -10.38
CA THR A 247 -19.04 -8.96 -10.13
C THR A 247 -18.25 -8.20 -9.08
N TRP A 248 -18.11 -6.88 -9.21
CA TRP A 248 -17.32 -6.11 -8.25
C TRP A 248 -17.72 -4.65 -8.15
N GLY A 249 -17.35 -4.03 -7.04
CA GLY A 249 -17.53 -2.60 -6.82
C GLY A 249 -16.88 -2.13 -5.51
N GLU A 250 -16.89 -0.82 -5.31
CA GLU A 250 -16.51 -0.21 -4.03
C GLU A 250 -17.58 -0.50 -2.97
N ASP A 251 -17.19 -1.13 -1.86
CA ASP A 251 -18.02 -1.14 -0.67
C ASP A 251 -17.82 0.18 0.09
N ARG A 252 -18.70 1.15 -0.19
CA ARG A 252 -18.66 2.49 0.41
C ARG A 252 -18.75 2.48 1.94
N LYS A 253 -19.37 1.47 2.55
CA LYS A 253 -19.47 1.38 4.02
C LYS A 253 -18.12 0.95 4.59
N LEU A 254 -17.47 -0.05 3.99
CA LEU A 254 -16.13 -0.49 4.38
C LEU A 254 -15.06 0.56 4.08
N SER A 255 -15.13 1.23 2.93
CA SER A 255 -14.18 2.28 2.54
C SER A 255 -14.09 3.41 3.58
N LYS A 256 -15.21 3.78 4.23
CA LYS A 256 -15.23 4.82 5.29
C LYS A 256 -14.55 4.40 6.59
N LEU A 257 -14.24 3.11 6.73
CA LEU A 257 -13.65 2.50 7.91
C LEU A 257 -12.14 2.24 7.75
N VAL A 258 -11.59 2.48 6.55
CA VAL A 258 -10.14 2.54 6.29
C VAL A 258 -9.61 3.89 6.77
N LEU A 259 -8.48 3.86 7.49
CA LEU A 259 -7.88 5.04 8.09
C LEU A 259 -6.49 5.33 7.49
N PRO A 260 -6.11 6.60 7.29
CA PRO A 260 -6.93 7.81 7.50
C PRO A 260 -8.07 7.95 6.47
N PRO A 261 -9.14 8.72 6.77
CA PRO A 261 -10.25 8.89 5.85
C PRO A 261 -9.84 9.54 4.52
N GLY A 262 -10.41 9.07 3.42
CA GLY A 262 -10.34 9.72 2.11
C GLY A 262 -9.27 9.19 1.15
N SER A 263 -8.20 8.55 1.64
CA SER A 263 -7.16 7.99 0.77
C SER A 263 -7.43 6.56 0.31
N GLY A 264 -8.09 5.76 1.15
CA GLY A 264 -8.37 4.36 0.90
C GLY A 264 -9.79 4.05 0.45
N GLN A 265 -9.94 2.87 -0.14
CA GLN A 265 -11.21 2.24 -0.47
C GLN A 265 -11.11 0.72 -0.30
N VAL A 266 -12.27 0.07 -0.16
CA VAL A 266 -12.39 -1.38 -0.16
C VAL A 266 -13.17 -1.79 -1.39
N LEU A 267 -12.57 -2.59 -2.26
CA LEU A 267 -13.27 -3.24 -3.36
C LEU A 267 -13.58 -4.67 -2.96
N VAL A 268 -14.79 -5.11 -3.27
CA VAL A 268 -15.22 -6.49 -3.05
C VAL A 268 -15.61 -7.08 -4.39
N PHE A 269 -14.98 -8.20 -4.73
CA PHE A 269 -15.27 -9.00 -5.91
C PHE A 269 -15.98 -10.27 -5.45
N GLN A 270 -17.11 -10.59 -6.05
CA GLN A 270 -17.87 -11.81 -5.83
C GLN A 270 -17.96 -12.58 -7.15
N ARG A 271 -17.59 -13.86 -7.13
CA ARG A 271 -17.66 -14.71 -8.33
C ARG A 271 -19.09 -14.71 -8.85
N ALA A 272 -19.24 -14.45 -10.15
CA ALA A 272 -20.53 -14.58 -10.81
C ALA A 272 -20.92 -16.07 -10.80
N THR A 273 -22.08 -16.37 -10.22
CA THR A 273 -22.73 -17.68 -10.30
C THR A 273 -23.25 -17.96 -11.70
#